data_AF-A0AAW6SIG3-F1
#
_entry.id   AF-A0AAW6SIG3-F1
#
_cell.length_a   1.000
_cell.length_b   1.000
_cell.length_c   1.000
_cell.angle_alpha   90.00
_cell.angle_beta   90.00
_cell.angle_gamma   90.00
#
_symmetry.space_group_name_H-M   'P 1'
#
loop_
_entity.id
_entity.type
_entity.pdbx_description
1 polymer ?
#
loop_
_entity_poly.entity_id
_entity_poly.type
_entity_poly.pdbx_seq_one_letter_code
_entity_poly.pdbx_strand_id
1 'polypeptide(L)'
;MSWPCEQTDEKRVLIPTDLGRVYNGDQTPQWRSNGLLSGLKSKTYRDNNYNELVFDDATDQERVRLNSEHEKSQLNLGYLIHQQGNTRGSFRGTGFELRSDAYGAIRAHQGLLLTSWGQIAASGEQLDLTPAQQQLASAYQLSNTLSDSATSHNAEALESRDNLKQASEDAQGRYGAEDSGTSFDGSSASSASAGGRGEAARLDAPWLHVSSPAGIALSMPESTHLAQGKSLSITSDEDINLATGRSLIASLSEKCLLFVQRASIKLFAAKGKVEMQAQSDAMELTSEKDMTIQHKLYIVSIKQNIKVGYRGALVRIFCSGSPMTSLCVIAYAKQ
;
A
#
# COMPACT_ATOMS: atom_id res chain seq x y z
N MET A 1 -36.15 33.96 -74.22
CA MET A 1 -35.31 32.80 -73.89
C MET A 1 -35.58 32.43 -72.45
N SER A 2 -36.53 31.52 -72.26
CA SER A 2 -36.92 30.90 -71.00
C SER A 2 -35.97 29.75 -70.70
N TRP A 3 -35.28 29.79 -69.57
CA TRP A 3 -34.61 28.62 -69.00
C TRP A 3 -35.63 27.85 -68.13
N PRO A 4 -35.78 26.52 -68.28
CA PRO A 4 -36.70 25.76 -67.45
C PRO A 4 -36.09 25.50 -66.07
N CYS A 5 -36.96 25.56 -65.05
CA CYS A 5 -36.67 25.16 -63.68
C CYS A 5 -36.68 23.62 -63.62
N GLU A 6 -35.55 23.02 -63.31
CA GLU A 6 -35.40 21.57 -63.14
C GLU A 6 -35.78 21.22 -61.69
N GLN A 7 -36.95 20.59 -61.51
CA GLN A 7 -37.38 20.03 -60.23
C GLN A 7 -36.48 18.84 -59.88
N THR A 8 -35.67 19.00 -58.85
CA THR A 8 -34.96 17.89 -58.21
C THR A 8 -35.92 17.17 -57.26
N ASP A 9 -36.33 15.97 -57.68
CA ASP A 9 -37.11 15.04 -56.84
C ASP A 9 -36.24 14.59 -55.66
N GLU A 10 -36.52 15.16 -54.49
CA GLU A 10 -35.88 14.82 -53.23
C GLU A 10 -36.42 13.45 -52.76
N LYS A 11 -35.83 12.35 -53.28
CA LYS A 11 -36.08 11.01 -52.75
C LYS A 11 -35.56 10.93 -51.32
N ARG A 12 -36.44 11.22 -50.35
CA ARG A 12 -36.22 10.93 -48.93
C ARG A 12 -35.98 9.42 -48.78
N VAL A 13 -34.72 9.05 -48.58
CA VAL A 13 -34.34 7.70 -48.17
C VAL A 13 -34.84 7.53 -46.73
N LEU A 14 -35.96 6.84 -46.55
CA LEU A 14 -36.38 6.33 -45.25
C LEU A 14 -35.38 5.26 -44.85
N ILE A 15 -34.46 5.59 -43.94
CA ILE A 15 -33.64 4.60 -43.24
C ILE A 15 -34.56 3.99 -42.19
N PRO A 16 -34.94 2.70 -42.29
CA PRO A 16 -35.71 2.06 -41.23
C PRO A 16 -34.84 2.00 -39.98
N THR A 17 -35.29 2.62 -38.90
CA THR A 17 -34.73 2.42 -37.58
C THR A 17 -35.56 1.34 -36.89
N ASP A 18 -34.99 0.13 -36.76
CA ASP A 18 -35.62 -0.92 -35.96
C ASP A 18 -35.57 -0.51 -34.47
N LEU A 19 -36.71 -0.01 -33.95
CA LEU A 19 -36.86 0.47 -32.56
C LEU A 19 -36.96 -0.66 -31.53
N GLY A 20 -37.13 -1.91 -31.97
CA GLY A 20 -37.24 -3.06 -31.08
C GLY A 20 -37.58 -4.35 -31.82
N ARG A 21 -37.33 -5.49 -31.16
CA ARG A 21 -37.65 -6.83 -31.68
C ARG A 21 -38.78 -7.43 -30.85
N VAL A 22 -39.89 -7.77 -31.49
CA VAL A 22 -41.01 -8.46 -30.84
C VAL A 22 -40.70 -9.96 -30.77
N TYR A 23 -40.85 -10.55 -29.59
CA TYR A 23 -40.57 -11.96 -29.34
C TYR A 23 -41.79 -12.83 -29.65
N ASN A 24 -41.56 -14.04 -30.15
CA ASN A 24 -42.60 -15.03 -30.48
C ASN A 24 -42.10 -16.46 -30.19
N GLY A 25 -42.86 -17.50 -30.55
CA GLY A 25 -42.47 -18.90 -30.33
C GLY A 25 -41.17 -19.32 -31.02
N ASP A 26 -40.83 -18.68 -32.14
CA ASP A 26 -39.61 -18.95 -32.92
C ASP A 26 -38.42 -18.07 -32.49
N GLN A 27 -38.69 -16.99 -31.74
CA GLN A 27 -37.72 -16.01 -31.24
C GLN A 27 -38.06 -15.67 -29.79
N THR A 28 -37.67 -16.57 -28.88
CA THR A 28 -37.87 -16.37 -27.44
C THR A 28 -36.99 -15.25 -26.90
N PRO A 29 -37.46 -14.48 -25.90
CA PRO A 29 -36.64 -13.47 -25.29
C PRO A 29 -35.45 -14.10 -24.55
N GLN A 30 -34.27 -13.48 -24.72
CA GLN A 30 -33.05 -13.95 -24.05
C GLN A 30 -33.15 -13.82 -22.53
N TRP A 31 -33.85 -12.80 -22.03
CA TRP A 31 -34.15 -12.57 -20.61
C TRP A 31 -35.65 -12.71 -20.34
N ARG A 32 -36.07 -12.87 -19.08
CA ARG A 32 -37.48 -12.99 -18.64
C ARG A 32 -38.21 -14.30 -19.00
N SER A 33 -37.50 -15.40 -19.28
CA SER A 33 -38.19 -16.69 -19.50
C SER A 33 -38.84 -17.27 -18.22
N ASN A 34 -38.39 -16.85 -17.03
CA ASN A 34 -38.87 -17.32 -15.72
C ASN A 34 -39.20 -16.19 -14.73
N GLY A 35 -39.19 -14.93 -15.18
CA GLY A 35 -39.50 -13.76 -14.35
C GLY A 35 -38.41 -13.32 -13.35
N LEU A 36 -37.37 -14.13 -13.12
CA LEU A 36 -36.31 -13.82 -12.14
C LEU A 36 -35.19 -12.93 -12.73
N LEU A 37 -34.81 -13.22 -13.98
CA LEU A 37 -33.70 -12.55 -14.64
C LEU A 37 -34.22 -11.56 -15.68
N SER A 38 -33.75 -10.32 -15.60
CA SER A 38 -34.00 -9.25 -16.57
C SER A 38 -32.68 -8.62 -17.03
N GLY A 39 -32.68 -7.89 -18.16
CA GLY A 39 -31.43 -7.28 -18.62
C GLY A 39 -31.34 -6.99 -20.11
N LEU A 40 -30.11 -6.73 -20.54
CA LEU A 40 -29.71 -6.48 -21.92
C LEU A 40 -28.67 -7.52 -22.34
N LYS A 41 -28.77 -8.04 -23.56
CA LYS A 41 -27.74 -8.91 -24.14
C LYS A 41 -27.56 -8.58 -25.61
N SER A 42 -26.35 -8.21 -25.98
CA SER A 42 -25.97 -7.98 -27.37
C SER A 42 -25.49 -9.28 -28.03
N LYS A 43 -25.25 -9.23 -29.34
CA LYS A 43 -24.49 -10.24 -30.07
C LYS A 43 -23.36 -9.54 -30.81
N THR A 44 -22.14 -10.04 -30.69
CA THR A 44 -21.00 -9.51 -31.43
C THR A 44 -21.21 -9.69 -32.93
N TYR A 45 -20.79 -8.71 -33.72
CA TYR A 45 -20.96 -8.73 -35.17
C TYR A 45 -20.18 -9.90 -35.78
N ARG A 46 -20.89 -10.78 -36.51
CA ARG A 46 -20.34 -11.97 -37.19
C ARG A 46 -19.60 -12.94 -36.25
N ASP A 47 -19.94 -12.93 -34.97
CA ASP A 47 -19.35 -13.81 -33.96
C ASP A 47 -20.43 -14.29 -32.97
N ASN A 48 -20.09 -15.25 -32.13
CA ASN A 48 -20.96 -15.83 -31.10
C ASN A 48 -20.75 -15.19 -29.71
N ASN A 49 -19.79 -14.27 -29.59
CA ASN A 49 -19.58 -13.48 -28.38
C ASN A 49 -20.74 -12.49 -28.12
N TYR A 50 -20.78 -11.95 -26.89
CA TYR A 50 -21.82 -11.03 -26.46
C TYR A 50 -21.35 -10.13 -25.32
N ASN A 51 -22.05 -9.01 -25.13
CA ASN A 51 -22.05 -8.27 -23.87
C ASN A 51 -23.40 -8.47 -23.20
N GLU A 52 -23.42 -8.53 -21.88
CA GLU A 52 -24.66 -8.66 -21.13
C GLU A 52 -24.65 -7.79 -19.86
N LEU A 53 -25.82 -7.24 -19.55
CA LEU A 53 -26.16 -6.64 -18.27
C LEU A 53 -27.36 -7.41 -17.73
N VAL A 54 -27.23 -8.02 -16.56
CA VAL A 54 -28.26 -8.86 -15.95
C VAL A 54 -28.61 -8.31 -14.57
N PHE A 55 -29.91 -8.19 -14.31
CA PHE A 55 -30.51 -7.98 -13.01
C PHE A 55 -31.18 -9.29 -12.59
N ASP A 56 -30.83 -9.79 -11.41
CA ASP A 56 -31.44 -10.96 -10.78
C ASP A 56 -32.24 -10.48 -9.57
N ASP A 57 -33.56 -10.52 -9.68
CA ASP A 57 -34.51 -10.02 -8.68
C ASP A 57 -35.04 -11.16 -7.79
N ALA A 58 -34.30 -12.27 -7.68
CA ALA A 58 -34.61 -13.32 -6.73
C ALA A 58 -34.54 -12.79 -5.30
N THR A 59 -35.62 -13.00 -4.53
CA THR A 59 -35.76 -12.52 -3.16
C THR A 59 -34.58 -12.92 -2.28
N ASP A 60 -33.99 -11.94 -1.58
CA ASP A 60 -32.82 -12.07 -0.69
C ASP A 60 -31.53 -12.54 -1.40
N GLN A 61 -31.52 -12.50 -2.73
CA GLN A 61 -30.41 -12.92 -3.59
C GLN A 61 -30.22 -11.95 -4.76
N GLU A 62 -30.47 -10.67 -4.51
CA GLU A 62 -30.41 -9.63 -5.50
C GLU A 62 -28.98 -9.53 -6.05
N ARG A 63 -28.86 -9.47 -7.38
CA ARG A 63 -27.57 -9.38 -8.05
C ARG A 63 -27.65 -8.53 -9.31
N VAL A 64 -26.58 -7.78 -9.56
CA VAL A 64 -26.32 -7.15 -10.87
C VAL A 64 -25.03 -7.73 -11.46
N ARG A 65 -25.05 -8.05 -12.76
CA ARG A 65 -23.88 -8.55 -13.49
C ARG A 65 -23.72 -7.82 -14.82
N LEU A 66 -22.58 -7.14 -14.99
CA LEU A 66 -22.13 -6.57 -16.25
C LEU A 66 -20.98 -7.44 -16.78
N ASN A 67 -21.13 -8.00 -17.98
CA ASN A 67 -20.17 -8.94 -18.57
C ASN A 67 -19.87 -8.59 -20.03
N SER A 68 -18.59 -8.67 -20.37
CA SER A 68 -18.12 -8.86 -21.73
C SER A 68 -17.56 -10.26 -21.89
N GLU A 69 -17.98 -10.97 -22.94
CA GLU A 69 -17.47 -12.32 -23.22
C GLU A 69 -15.97 -12.30 -23.57
N HIS A 70 -15.44 -11.15 -24.01
CA HIS A 70 -14.01 -10.95 -24.24
C HIS A 70 -13.22 -11.05 -22.92
N GLU A 71 -12.41 -12.11 -22.81
CA GLU A 71 -11.54 -12.37 -21.66
C GLU A 71 -12.32 -12.39 -20.33
N LYS A 72 -13.60 -12.77 -20.37
CA LYS A 72 -14.49 -12.86 -19.20
C LYS A 72 -14.41 -11.65 -18.28
N SER A 73 -14.40 -10.46 -18.87
CA SER A 73 -14.31 -9.19 -18.17
C SER A 73 -15.66 -8.85 -17.54
N GLN A 74 -15.73 -8.82 -16.21
CA GLN A 74 -17.00 -8.74 -15.47
C GLN A 74 -16.93 -7.81 -14.26
N LEU A 75 -18.03 -7.10 -14.03
CA LEU A 75 -18.39 -6.49 -12.74
C LEU A 75 -19.64 -7.20 -12.22
N ASN A 76 -19.53 -7.84 -11.06
CA ASN A 76 -20.62 -8.53 -10.39
C ASN A 76 -20.88 -7.88 -9.03
N LEU A 77 -22.14 -7.61 -8.68
CA LEU A 77 -22.57 -6.94 -7.44
C LEU A 77 -23.69 -7.74 -6.78
N GLY A 78 -23.69 -7.87 -5.45
CA GLY A 78 -24.71 -8.57 -4.67
C GLY A 78 -24.43 -10.06 -4.52
N TYR A 79 -25.44 -10.90 -4.77
CA TYR A 79 -25.39 -12.35 -4.56
C TYR A 79 -24.75 -13.11 -5.74
N LEU A 80 -23.44 -13.35 -5.68
CA LEU A 80 -22.64 -13.93 -6.78
C LEU A 80 -22.96 -15.41 -6.98
N ILE A 81 -23.40 -15.78 -8.19
CA ILE A 81 -23.68 -17.16 -8.60
C ILE A 81 -23.05 -17.46 -9.97
N HIS A 82 -22.84 -18.73 -10.27
CA HIS A 82 -22.70 -19.17 -11.66
C HIS A 82 -24.01 -18.91 -12.42
N GLN A 83 -23.93 -18.61 -13.70
CA GLN A 83 -25.10 -18.38 -14.55
C GLN A 83 -24.82 -18.88 -15.96
N GLN A 84 -25.81 -19.53 -16.56
CA GLN A 84 -25.81 -19.84 -17.99
C GLN A 84 -27.18 -19.49 -18.57
N GLY A 85 -27.22 -18.45 -19.41
CA GLY A 85 -28.49 -17.92 -19.91
C GLY A 85 -29.43 -17.53 -18.76
N ASN A 86 -30.66 -18.05 -18.79
CA ASN A 86 -31.65 -17.83 -17.73
C ASN A 86 -31.54 -18.83 -16.55
N THR A 87 -30.53 -19.69 -16.56
CA THR A 87 -30.32 -20.69 -15.52
C THR A 87 -29.37 -20.16 -14.46
N ARG A 88 -29.87 -20.08 -13.22
CA ARG A 88 -29.09 -19.80 -12.02
C ARG A 88 -28.32 -21.05 -11.60
N GLY A 89 -27.03 -20.90 -11.29
CA GLY A 89 -26.12 -21.97 -10.90
C GLY A 89 -25.73 -21.90 -9.43
N SER A 90 -24.62 -22.58 -9.07
CA SER A 90 -24.13 -22.61 -7.70
C SER A 90 -23.67 -21.24 -7.19
N PHE A 91 -23.81 -21.04 -5.88
CA PHE A 91 -23.33 -19.88 -5.16
C PHE A 91 -21.80 -19.76 -5.21
N ARG A 92 -21.32 -18.53 -5.38
CA ARG A 92 -19.89 -18.19 -5.46
C ARG A 92 -19.44 -17.22 -4.35
N GLY A 93 -20.34 -16.39 -3.83
CA GLY A 93 -20.00 -15.39 -2.81
C GLY A 93 -20.98 -14.22 -2.74
N THR A 94 -20.70 -13.25 -1.90
CA THR A 94 -21.50 -12.02 -1.74
C THR A 94 -20.58 -10.80 -1.74
N GLY A 95 -21.11 -9.64 -2.14
CA GLY A 95 -20.38 -8.37 -2.20
C GLY A 95 -20.17 -7.90 -3.62
N PHE A 96 -18.92 -7.66 -4.02
CA PHE A 96 -18.59 -7.29 -5.40
C PHE A 96 -17.40 -8.08 -5.92
N GLU A 97 -17.36 -8.29 -7.23
CA GLU A 97 -16.24 -8.89 -7.94
C GLU A 97 -15.98 -8.09 -9.22
N LEU A 98 -14.75 -7.60 -9.37
CA LEU A 98 -14.22 -7.11 -10.64
C LEU A 98 -13.19 -8.13 -11.12
N ARG A 99 -13.40 -8.72 -12.30
CA ARG A 99 -12.51 -9.75 -12.85
C ARG A 99 -12.30 -9.59 -14.35
N SER A 100 -11.17 -10.09 -14.83
CA SER A 100 -10.84 -10.29 -16.24
C SER A 100 -9.76 -11.37 -16.32
N ASP A 101 -9.77 -12.14 -17.41
CA ASP A 101 -8.68 -13.07 -17.75
C ASP A 101 -7.54 -12.32 -18.48
N ALA A 102 -7.73 -11.02 -18.77
CA ALA A 102 -6.75 -10.11 -19.36
C ALA A 102 -6.23 -9.07 -18.34
N TYR A 103 -5.68 -7.95 -18.85
CA TYR A 103 -5.12 -6.89 -18.03
C TYR A 103 -6.17 -6.13 -17.23
N GLY A 104 -5.80 -5.69 -16.02
CA GLY A 104 -6.62 -4.84 -15.16
C GLY A 104 -5.85 -3.61 -14.68
N ALA A 105 -6.56 -2.48 -14.53
CA ALA A 105 -6.00 -1.27 -13.95
C ALA A 105 -7.06 -0.53 -13.13
N ILE A 106 -6.70 -0.13 -11.90
CA ILE A 106 -7.45 0.82 -11.08
C ILE A 106 -6.59 2.08 -11.00
N ARG A 107 -7.06 3.19 -11.56
CA ARG A 107 -6.31 4.45 -11.62
C ARG A 107 -7.16 5.58 -11.06
N ALA A 108 -6.65 6.26 -10.05
CA ALA A 108 -7.26 7.44 -9.47
C ALA A 108 -6.19 8.54 -9.31
N HIS A 109 -6.34 9.64 -10.05
CA HIS A 109 -5.29 10.69 -10.12
C HIS A 109 -5.17 11.51 -8.85
N GLN A 110 -6.22 11.55 -8.02
CA GLN A 110 -6.28 12.29 -6.75
C GLN A 110 -6.02 11.38 -5.53
N GLY A 111 -5.59 10.14 -5.75
CA GLY A 111 -5.36 9.15 -4.71
C GLY A 111 -6.41 8.02 -4.68
N LEU A 112 -6.11 6.96 -3.96
CA LEU A 112 -6.88 5.72 -3.89
C LEU A 112 -6.91 5.17 -2.46
N LEU A 113 -8.09 4.88 -1.93
CA LEU A 113 -8.29 4.20 -0.66
C LEU A 113 -8.67 2.74 -0.91
N LEU A 114 -7.86 1.81 -0.40
CA LEU A 114 -8.14 0.38 -0.37
C LEU A 114 -8.31 -0.04 1.09
N THR A 115 -9.54 -0.30 1.52
CA THR A 115 -9.82 -0.51 2.94
C THR A 115 -10.79 -1.65 3.22
N SER A 116 -10.63 -2.26 4.40
CA SER A 116 -11.59 -3.20 5.00
C SER A 116 -12.24 -2.64 6.27
N TRP A 117 -12.04 -1.34 6.55
CA TRP A 117 -12.83 -0.64 7.56
C TRP A 117 -14.29 -0.53 7.09
N GLY A 118 -15.21 -0.93 7.96
CA GLY A 118 -16.63 -1.02 7.60
C GLY A 118 -17.31 0.35 7.56
N GLN A 119 -18.09 0.59 6.51
CA GLN A 119 -18.97 1.75 6.36
C GLN A 119 -20.38 1.25 6.01
N ILE A 120 -21.10 0.80 7.04
CA ILE A 120 -22.37 0.10 6.89
C ILE A 120 -23.40 1.01 6.20
N ALA A 121 -24.11 0.46 5.22
CA ALA A 121 -25.10 1.18 4.42
C ALA A 121 -24.55 2.46 3.74
N ALA A 122 -23.23 2.53 3.50
CA ALA A 122 -22.56 3.72 2.97
C ALA A 122 -22.89 5.00 3.78
N SER A 123 -23.03 4.87 5.11
CA SER A 123 -23.51 5.94 6.00
C SER A 123 -22.52 7.11 6.22
N GLY A 124 -21.32 7.03 5.65
CA GLY A 124 -20.27 8.06 5.74
C GLY A 124 -19.87 8.63 4.37
N GLU A 125 -18.78 9.39 4.33
CA GLU A 125 -18.20 9.90 3.09
C GLU A 125 -17.43 8.80 2.32
N GLN A 126 -17.32 8.91 0.99
CA GLN A 126 -16.66 7.90 0.16
C GLN A 126 -15.18 7.65 0.54
N LEU A 127 -14.48 8.70 0.95
CA LEU A 127 -13.08 8.68 1.37
C LEU A 127 -12.96 8.98 2.87
N ASP A 128 -13.80 8.35 3.70
CA ASP A 128 -13.64 8.43 5.16
C ASP A 128 -12.31 7.79 5.59
N LEU A 129 -11.35 8.66 5.95
CA LEU A 129 -10.01 8.29 6.38
C LEU A 129 -9.85 8.35 7.90
N THR A 130 -10.92 8.54 8.67
CA THR A 130 -10.84 8.70 10.13
C THR A 130 -10.07 7.56 10.81
N PRO A 131 -10.32 6.26 10.52
CA PRO A 131 -9.55 5.17 11.14
C PRO A 131 -8.08 5.15 10.70
N ALA A 132 -7.82 5.53 9.46
CA ALA A 132 -6.47 5.60 8.88
C ALA A 132 -5.62 6.71 9.51
N GLN A 133 -6.21 7.89 9.72
CA GLN A 133 -5.55 9.04 10.33
C GLN A 133 -5.06 8.74 11.74
N GLN A 134 -5.85 8.01 12.55
CA GLN A 134 -5.45 7.61 13.91
C GLN A 134 -4.19 6.73 13.91
N GLN A 135 -4.08 5.82 12.93
CA GLN A 135 -2.90 4.95 12.78
C GLN A 135 -1.67 5.73 12.32
N LEU A 136 -1.83 6.64 11.35
CA LEU A 136 -0.74 7.51 10.89
C LEU A 136 -0.22 8.41 12.01
N ALA A 137 -1.13 9.01 12.80
CA ALA A 137 -0.78 9.84 13.94
C ALA A 137 -0.01 9.06 15.01
N SER A 138 -0.46 7.84 15.33
CA SER A 138 0.22 6.98 16.33
C SER A 138 1.63 6.59 15.85
N ALA A 139 1.78 6.19 14.59
CA ALA A 139 3.07 5.86 14.00
C ALA A 139 4.03 7.07 13.98
N TYR A 140 3.51 8.28 13.72
CA TYR A 140 4.30 9.50 13.78
C TYR A 140 4.79 9.79 15.20
N GLN A 141 3.92 9.70 16.21
CA GLN A 141 4.28 9.95 17.61
C GLN A 141 5.37 8.97 18.11
N LEU A 142 5.25 7.69 17.75
CA LEU A 142 6.27 6.68 18.07
C LEU A 142 7.61 7.02 17.42
N SER A 143 7.60 7.30 16.12
CA SER A 143 8.81 7.66 15.36
C SER A 143 9.47 8.93 15.91
N ASN A 144 8.65 9.92 16.29
CA ASN A 144 9.15 11.17 16.89
C ASN A 144 9.83 10.91 18.24
N THR A 145 9.15 10.20 19.14
CA THR A 145 9.67 9.89 20.48
C THR A 145 10.98 9.10 20.44
N LEU A 146 11.05 8.06 19.61
CA LEU A 146 12.26 7.24 19.48
C LEU A 146 13.43 8.03 18.93
N SER A 147 13.18 8.95 18.00
CA SER A 147 14.24 9.78 17.45
C SER A 147 14.67 10.90 18.39
N ASP A 148 13.78 11.48 19.19
CA ASP A 148 14.15 12.45 20.22
C ASP A 148 15.02 11.77 21.29
N SER A 149 14.70 10.51 21.60
CA SER A 149 15.56 9.68 22.44
C SER A 149 16.91 9.37 21.78
N ALA A 150 16.94 9.05 20.48
CA ALA A 150 18.19 8.78 19.78
C ALA A 150 19.14 9.98 19.82
N THR A 151 18.64 11.17 19.52
CA THR A 151 19.41 12.43 19.54
C THR A 151 19.92 12.77 20.95
N SER A 152 19.13 12.53 21.98
CA SER A 152 19.55 12.71 23.38
C SER A 152 20.68 11.76 23.80
N HIS A 153 20.89 10.66 23.06
CA HIS A 153 21.94 9.66 23.28
C HIS A 153 23.04 9.70 22.21
N ASN A 154 23.23 10.85 21.54
CA ASN A 154 24.24 11.08 20.49
C ASN A 154 24.07 10.18 19.24
N ALA A 155 22.92 9.57 19.05
CA ALA A 155 22.54 8.92 17.80
C ALA A 155 21.78 9.91 16.89
N GLU A 156 21.71 9.63 15.60
CA GLU A 156 21.06 10.54 14.65
C GLU A 156 19.53 10.40 14.66
N ALA A 157 18.87 11.47 14.21
CA ALA A 157 17.42 11.51 14.12
C ALA A 157 16.88 10.68 12.94
N LEU A 158 15.65 10.18 13.07
CA LEU A 158 14.89 9.61 11.97
C LEU A 158 14.30 10.73 11.10
N GLU A 159 14.95 11.07 9.99
CA GLU A 159 14.52 12.15 9.07
C GLU A 159 13.19 11.85 8.37
N SER A 160 12.87 10.57 8.17
CA SER A 160 11.72 10.17 7.37
C SER A 160 10.36 10.41 8.03
N ARG A 161 10.33 10.84 9.30
CA ARG A 161 9.08 11.12 10.01
C ARG A 161 8.31 12.31 9.46
N ASP A 162 8.99 13.25 8.78
CA ASP A 162 8.32 14.37 8.13
C ASP A 162 7.43 13.90 6.97
N ASN A 163 7.86 12.85 6.24
CA ASN A 163 7.03 12.25 5.19
C ASN A 163 5.77 11.58 5.76
N LEU A 164 5.89 10.95 6.93
CA LEU A 164 4.75 10.34 7.62
C LEU A 164 3.78 11.39 8.16
N LYS A 165 4.29 12.51 8.68
CA LYS A 165 3.50 13.66 9.09
C LYS A 165 2.73 14.25 7.90
N GLN A 166 3.42 14.49 6.78
CA GLN A 166 2.80 15.01 5.56
C GLN A 166 1.68 14.09 5.06
N ALA A 167 1.90 12.77 5.05
CA ALA A 167 0.86 11.81 4.66
C ALA A 167 -0.37 11.86 5.58
N SER A 168 -0.17 12.14 6.88
CA SER A 168 -1.28 12.34 7.83
C SER A 168 -2.02 13.65 7.61
N GLU A 169 -1.31 14.73 7.23
CA GLU A 169 -1.91 16.05 6.95
C GLU A 169 -2.69 16.01 5.64
N ASP A 170 -2.11 15.44 4.57
CA ASP A 170 -2.76 15.30 3.27
C ASP A 170 -4.01 14.41 3.30
N ALA A 171 -4.17 13.60 4.34
CA ALA A 171 -5.34 12.74 4.55
C ALA A 171 -6.54 13.46 5.19
N GLN A 172 -6.42 14.76 5.50
CA GLN A 172 -7.46 15.55 6.20
C GLN A 172 -8.23 16.52 5.29
N GLY A 173 -7.95 16.51 3.99
CA GLY A 173 -8.55 17.43 3.03
C GLY A 173 -10.07 17.27 2.90
N ARG A 174 -10.75 18.37 2.53
CA ARG A 174 -12.16 18.37 2.12
C ARG A 174 -12.31 18.86 0.68
N TYR A 175 -13.18 18.22 -0.08
CA TYR A 175 -13.59 18.60 -1.43
C TYR A 175 -15.04 19.07 -1.41
N GLY A 176 -15.35 20.14 -2.15
CA GLY A 176 -16.69 20.68 -2.28
C GLY A 176 -16.78 22.12 -1.76
N ALA A 177 -17.99 22.65 -1.75
CA ALA A 177 -18.31 23.92 -1.12
C ALA A 177 -19.47 23.68 -0.16
N GLU A 178 -19.36 24.23 1.05
CA GLU A 178 -20.38 24.14 2.09
C GLU A 178 -21.71 24.68 1.54
N ASP A 179 -22.71 23.80 1.40
CA ASP A 179 -24.03 24.20 0.94
C ASP A 179 -24.84 24.67 2.16
N SER A 180 -25.17 25.96 2.18
CA SER A 180 -26.04 26.55 3.21
C SER A 180 -27.47 26.06 2.98
N GLY A 181 -27.76 24.90 3.57
CA GLY A 181 -29.04 24.18 3.61
C GLY A 181 -30.25 24.79 2.91
N THR A 182 -30.62 24.22 1.77
CA THR A 182 -32.01 24.23 1.33
C THR A 182 -32.63 22.87 1.68
N SER A 183 -33.73 22.88 2.44
CA SER A 183 -34.44 21.66 2.79
C SER A 183 -34.96 20.99 1.52
N PHE A 184 -34.65 19.70 1.34
CA PHE A 184 -35.17 18.89 0.24
C PHE A 184 -36.67 18.63 0.45
N ASP A 185 -37.54 19.38 -0.23
CA ASP A 185 -39.00 19.16 -0.21
C ASP A 185 -39.49 18.19 -1.28
N GLY A 186 -38.60 17.73 -2.18
CA GLY A 186 -38.87 16.75 -3.24
C GLY A 186 -40.01 17.10 -4.22
N SER A 187 -40.59 18.29 -4.12
CA SER A 187 -41.90 18.60 -4.71
C SER A 187 -41.79 19.41 -6.00
N SER A 188 -40.59 19.82 -6.40
CA SER A 188 -40.37 20.61 -7.61
C SER A 188 -39.10 20.20 -8.35
N ALA A 189 -39.04 20.45 -9.66
CA ALA A 189 -37.83 20.26 -10.46
C ALA A 189 -36.65 21.11 -9.94
N SER A 190 -36.93 22.30 -9.38
CA SER A 190 -35.96 23.15 -8.70
C SER A 190 -35.40 22.51 -7.43
N SER A 191 -36.23 21.91 -6.58
CA SER A 191 -35.77 21.25 -5.35
C SER A 191 -35.10 19.89 -5.61
N ALA A 192 -35.49 19.19 -6.68
CA ALA A 192 -34.78 18.00 -7.16
C ALA A 192 -33.36 18.32 -7.68
N SER A 193 -33.17 19.51 -8.28
CA SER A 193 -31.86 19.98 -8.75
C SER A 193 -30.99 20.65 -7.68
N ALA A 194 -31.55 20.94 -6.51
CA ALA A 194 -30.86 21.58 -5.39
C ALA A 194 -30.09 20.58 -4.50
N GLY A 195 -30.45 19.29 -4.53
CA GLY A 195 -29.70 18.23 -3.85
C GLY A 195 -28.36 17.94 -4.53
N GLY A 196 -27.38 17.45 -3.75
CA GLY A 196 -26.08 16.99 -4.26
C GLY A 196 -24.93 17.99 -4.17
N ARG A 197 -25.14 19.18 -3.58
CA ARG A 197 -24.05 20.06 -3.14
C ARG A 197 -23.68 19.76 -1.69
N GLY A 198 -22.40 19.87 -1.37
CA GLY A 198 -21.87 19.59 -0.05
C GLY A 198 -20.36 19.43 -0.07
N GLU A 199 -19.81 19.10 1.08
CA GLU A 199 -18.40 18.77 1.24
C GLU A 199 -18.23 17.29 1.59
N ALA A 200 -17.13 16.70 1.12
CA ALA A 200 -16.72 15.34 1.46
C ALA A 200 -15.20 15.26 1.64
N ALA A 201 -14.71 14.28 2.39
CA ALA A 201 -13.29 14.01 2.54
C ALA A 201 -12.61 13.75 1.19
N ARG A 202 -11.35 14.17 1.11
CA ARG A 202 -10.45 13.91 0.00
C ARG A 202 -9.02 13.71 0.51
N LEU A 203 -8.16 13.26 -0.39
CA LEU A 203 -6.71 13.35 -0.23
C LEU A 203 -6.21 14.64 -0.91
N ASP A 204 -5.39 15.43 -0.22
CA ASP A 204 -4.80 16.66 -0.78
C ASP A 204 -3.60 16.38 -1.71
N ALA A 205 -3.07 15.16 -1.65
CA ALA A 205 -2.05 14.63 -2.56
C ALA A 205 -2.42 13.20 -3.00
N PRO A 206 -1.88 12.69 -4.12
CA PRO A 206 -2.32 11.43 -4.71
C PRO A 206 -1.77 10.18 -3.97
N TRP A 207 -2.19 10.01 -2.73
CA TRP A 207 -1.80 8.89 -1.88
C TRP A 207 -2.55 7.61 -2.26
N LEU A 208 -1.84 6.47 -2.22
CA LEU A 208 -2.47 5.16 -2.10
C LEU A 208 -2.51 4.79 -0.63
N HIS A 209 -3.69 4.85 -0.02
CA HIS A 209 -3.88 4.45 1.36
C HIS A 209 -4.44 3.02 1.42
N VAL A 210 -3.71 2.11 2.07
CA VAL A 210 -4.15 0.73 2.28
C VAL A 210 -4.31 0.49 3.78
N SER A 211 -5.52 0.15 4.22
CA SER A 211 -5.82 -0.01 5.64
C SER A 211 -6.73 -1.19 5.94
N SER A 212 -6.50 -1.84 7.08
CA SER A 212 -7.33 -2.93 7.58
C SER A 212 -7.33 -2.94 9.10
N PRO A 213 -8.47 -3.17 9.77
CA PRO A 213 -8.51 -3.34 11.21
C PRO A 213 -7.85 -4.66 11.68
N ALA A 214 -7.80 -5.69 10.82
CA ALA A 214 -7.25 -7.00 11.17
C ALA A 214 -5.79 -7.17 10.74
N GLY A 215 -5.36 -6.46 9.69
CA GLY A 215 -4.00 -6.51 9.16
C GLY A 215 -3.95 -6.72 7.65
N ILE A 216 -2.74 -6.67 7.08
CA ILE A 216 -2.49 -6.86 5.65
C ILE A 216 -1.50 -8.01 5.49
N ALA A 217 -1.88 -9.04 4.73
CA ALA A 217 -1.01 -10.15 4.37
C ALA A 217 -0.60 -10.06 2.90
N LEU A 218 0.71 -10.09 2.64
CA LEU A 218 1.29 -10.13 1.30
C LEU A 218 1.92 -11.52 1.09
N SER A 219 1.50 -12.23 0.05
CA SER A 219 1.97 -13.60 -0.23
C SER A 219 2.28 -13.77 -1.70
N MET A 220 3.51 -14.20 -2.02
CA MET A 220 4.01 -14.36 -3.37
C MET A 220 4.87 -15.62 -3.45
N PRO A 221 4.78 -16.44 -4.54
CA PRO A 221 5.60 -17.63 -4.70
C PRO A 221 7.04 -17.32 -5.12
N GLU A 222 7.29 -16.16 -5.74
CA GLU A 222 8.61 -15.78 -6.24
C GLU A 222 9.23 -14.65 -5.42
N SER A 223 8.96 -13.38 -5.78
CA SER A 223 9.67 -12.24 -5.22
C SER A 223 8.76 -11.04 -4.97
N THR A 224 9.23 -10.15 -4.08
CA THR A 224 8.68 -8.83 -3.83
C THR A 224 9.81 -7.82 -3.95
N HIS A 225 9.58 -6.71 -4.64
CA HIS A 225 10.57 -5.66 -4.85
C HIS A 225 10.02 -4.30 -4.41
N LEU A 226 10.72 -3.64 -3.48
CA LEU A 226 10.38 -2.31 -2.98
C LEU A 226 11.47 -1.33 -3.42
N ALA A 227 11.16 -0.47 -4.38
CA ALA A 227 12.09 0.57 -4.87
C ALA A 227 11.47 1.95 -4.68
N GLN A 228 12.26 2.86 -4.11
CA GLN A 228 11.83 4.22 -3.74
C GLN A 228 12.93 5.22 -4.10
N GLY A 229 12.54 6.44 -4.49
CA GLY A 229 13.48 7.51 -4.81
C GLY A 229 13.89 8.40 -3.63
N LYS A 230 13.27 8.21 -2.45
CA LYS A 230 13.55 8.98 -1.23
C LYS A 230 13.90 8.04 -0.08
N SER A 231 12.96 7.79 0.85
CA SER A 231 13.20 6.99 2.05
C SER A 231 12.11 5.92 2.23
N LEU A 232 12.51 4.78 2.81
CA LEU A 232 11.62 3.73 3.32
C LEU A 232 11.54 3.82 4.83
N SER A 233 10.32 3.95 5.37
CA SER A 233 10.06 3.91 6.80
C SER A 233 9.20 2.71 7.14
N ILE A 234 9.61 1.96 8.16
CA ILE A 234 8.82 0.88 8.74
C ILE A 234 8.62 1.21 10.21
N THR A 235 7.37 1.29 10.65
CA THR A 235 6.99 1.61 12.03
C THR A 235 6.07 0.52 12.52
N SER A 236 6.36 -0.02 13.70
CA SER A 236 5.55 -1.00 14.41
C SER A 236 5.51 -0.56 15.88
N ASP A 237 4.33 -0.61 16.50
CA ASP A 237 4.19 -0.31 17.93
C ASP A 237 4.82 -1.39 18.81
N GLU A 238 4.82 -2.62 18.29
CA GLU A 238 5.45 -3.78 18.92
C GLU A 238 6.74 -4.16 18.16
N ASP A 239 6.84 -5.41 17.72
CA ASP A 239 8.06 -5.94 17.12
C ASP A 239 8.10 -5.79 15.59
N ILE A 240 9.31 -5.71 15.05
CA ILE A 240 9.59 -5.98 13.63
C ILE A 240 10.35 -7.31 13.58
N ASN A 241 9.72 -8.34 13.02
CA ASN A 241 10.30 -9.67 12.87
C ASN A 241 10.80 -9.90 11.44
N LEU A 242 12.11 -10.08 11.28
CA LEU A 242 12.73 -10.39 9.99
C LEU A 242 13.30 -11.82 10.01
N ALA A 243 12.71 -12.70 9.21
CA ALA A 243 13.17 -14.08 9.07
C ALA A 243 13.55 -14.37 7.61
N THR A 244 14.73 -14.95 7.39
CA THR A 244 15.21 -15.33 6.05
C THR A 244 15.65 -16.79 6.05
N GLY A 245 15.33 -17.52 4.98
CA GLY A 245 15.73 -18.94 4.86
C GLY A 245 17.20 -19.13 4.47
N ARG A 246 17.88 -18.09 3.99
CA ARG A 246 19.28 -18.17 3.51
C ARG A 246 20.16 -17.08 4.09
N SER A 247 19.89 -15.82 3.78
CA SER A 247 20.75 -14.71 4.17
C SER A 247 19.97 -13.40 4.24
N LEU A 248 20.30 -12.56 5.20
CA LEU A 248 19.95 -11.15 5.23
C LEU A 248 21.18 -10.36 4.78
N ILE A 249 21.07 -9.60 3.69
CA ILE A 249 22.15 -8.80 3.13
C ILE A 249 21.69 -7.34 3.12
N ALA A 250 22.47 -6.46 3.71
CA ALA A 250 22.23 -5.02 3.72
C ALA A 250 23.49 -4.30 3.23
N SER A 251 23.34 -3.48 2.19
CA SER A 251 24.41 -2.66 1.62
C SER A 251 23.98 -1.21 1.68
N LEU A 252 24.77 -0.37 2.33
CA LEU A 252 24.47 1.03 2.60
C LEU A 252 25.60 1.90 2.05
N SER A 253 25.28 3.04 1.43
CA SER A 253 26.27 3.94 0.84
C SER A 253 26.91 4.89 1.84
N GLU A 254 26.18 5.22 2.91
CA GLU A 254 26.60 6.24 3.88
C GLU A 254 26.80 5.66 5.29
N LYS A 255 25.72 5.15 5.91
CA LYS A 255 25.75 4.76 7.33
C LYS A 255 24.80 3.61 7.64
N CYS A 256 25.16 2.84 8.66
CA CYS A 256 24.28 1.90 9.34
C CYS A 256 24.18 2.32 10.81
N LEU A 257 22.99 2.71 11.26
CA LEU A 257 22.74 3.16 12.63
C LEU A 257 21.72 2.25 13.29
N LEU A 258 22.08 1.69 14.45
CA LEU A 258 21.20 0.87 15.28
C LEU A 258 21.13 1.50 16.67
N PHE A 259 19.95 1.97 17.06
CA PHE A 259 19.70 2.57 18.36
C PHE A 259 18.63 1.78 19.11
N VAL A 260 18.86 1.54 20.41
CA VAL A 260 17.93 0.85 21.30
C VAL A 260 17.79 1.68 22.58
N GLN A 261 16.59 2.19 22.85
CA GLN A 261 16.36 3.10 23.98
C GLN A 261 16.38 2.40 25.35
N ARG A 262 15.67 1.26 25.46
CA ARG A 262 15.41 0.61 26.77
C ARG A 262 16.12 -0.73 26.95
N ALA A 263 16.32 -1.46 25.87
CA ALA A 263 16.81 -2.84 25.89
C ALA A 263 18.29 -2.94 25.48
N SER A 264 18.76 -4.17 25.25
CA SER A 264 20.14 -4.48 24.84
C SER A 264 20.23 -4.77 23.34
N ILE A 265 21.34 -4.40 22.71
CA ILE A 265 21.73 -4.93 21.40
C ILE A 265 22.40 -6.30 21.60
N LYS A 266 21.97 -7.30 20.84
CA LYS A 266 22.53 -8.66 20.88
C LYS A 266 22.86 -9.12 19.46
N LEU A 267 24.12 -9.49 19.24
CA LEU A 267 24.63 -9.98 17.95
C LEU A 267 25.24 -11.36 18.17
N PHE A 268 24.60 -12.40 17.63
CA PHE A 268 25.04 -13.79 17.80
C PHE A 268 25.23 -14.47 16.45
N ALA A 269 26.33 -15.21 16.31
CA ALA A 269 26.48 -16.22 15.28
C ALA A 269 26.50 -17.59 15.96
N ALA A 270 25.46 -18.41 15.73
CA ALA A 270 25.40 -19.76 16.30
C ALA A 270 26.56 -20.64 15.81
N LYS A 271 26.96 -20.43 14.55
CA LYS A 271 28.14 -21.01 13.91
C LYS A 271 28.75 -19.96 12.99
N GLY A 272 30.04 -20.09 12.72
CA GLY A 272 30.77 -19.17 11.84
C GLY A 272 31.39 -17.99 12.58
N LYS A 273 32.15 -17.20 11.81
CA LYS A 273 32.92 -16.05 12.31
C LYS A 273 32.02 -14.82 12.40
N VAL A 274 32.15 -14.06 13.49
CA VAL A 274 31.69 -12.66 13.55
C VAL A 274 32.85 -11.77 13.14
N GLU A 275 32.61 -10.88 12.20
CA GLU A 275 33.62 -9.97 11.65
C GLU A 275 33.10 -8.54 11.65
N MET A 276 33.91 -7.63 12.21
CA MET A 276 33.63 -6.19 12.23
C MET A 276 34.91 -5.47 11.80
N GLN A 277 34.79 -4.55 10.85
CA GLN A 277 35.93 -3.83 10.30
C GLN A 277 35.57 -2.37 10.07
N ALA A 278 36.46 -1.47 10.49
CA ALA A 278 36.51 -0.08 10.03
C ALA A 278 37.73 0.01 9.10
N GLN A 279 37.51 -0.06 7.78
CA GLN A 279 38.59 -0.26 6.80
C GLN A 279 39.43 0.99 6.55
N SER A 280 38.80 2.17 6.69
CA SER A 280 39.43 3.47 6.46
C SER A 280 39.35 4.41 7.66
N ASP A 281 38.69 4.00 8.75
CA ASP A 281 38.43 4.85 9.91
C ASP A 281 38.61 4.09 11.24
N ALA A 282 38.43 4.78 12.36
CA ALA A 282 38.54 4.22 13.69
C ALA A 282 37.38 3.28 14.02
N MET A 283 37.68 2.29 14.87
CA MET A 283 36.68 1.48 15.56
C MET A 283 36.64 1.95 17.02
N GLU A 284 35.47 2.34 17.51
CA GLU A 284 35.25 2.71 18.91
C GLU A 284 34.30 1.71 19.59
N LEU A 285 34.70 1.21 20.77
CA LEU A 285 33.88 0.35 21.60
C LEU A 285 33.95 0.85 23.04
N THR A 286 32.83 1.35 23.55
CA THR A 286 32.72 1.98 24.87
C THR A 286 31.62 1.31 25.69
N SER A 287 31.85 1.22 27.00
CA SER A 287 30.87 0.75 27.99
C SER A 287 31.04 1.60 29.24
N GLU A 288 29.92 2.08 29.79
CA GLU A 288 29.92 2.81 31.08
C GLU A 288 30.25 1.86 32.24
N LYS A 289 29.84 0.59 32.12
CA LYS A 289 30.11 -0.48 33.08
C LYS A 289 31.24 -1.37 32.55
N ASP A 290 31.33 -2.57 33.10
CA ASP A 290 32.36 -3.52 32.72
C ASP A 290 32.29 -3.89 31.22
N MET A 291 33.46 -3.99 30.60
CA MET A 291 33.64 -4.59 29.28
C MET A 291 34.38 -5.91 29.45
N THR A 292 33.72 -7.01 29.06
CA THR A 292 34.29 -8.36 29.15
C THR A 292 34.55 -8.91 27.76
N ILE A 293 35.78 -9.29 27.50
CA ILE A 293 36.18 -10.03 26.29
C ILE A 293 36.68 -11.39 26.77
N GLN A 294 36.15 -12.47 26.19
CA GLN A 294 36.50 -13.85 26.56
C GLN A 294 36.75 -14.68 25.31
N HIS A 295 37.80 -15.48 25.35
CA HIS A 295 38.13 -16.44 24.29
C HIS A 295 39.21 -17.43 24.76
N LYS A 296 39.74 -18.25 23.84
CA LYS A 296 40.93 -19.09 24.08
C LYS A 296 42.30 -18.43 23.84
N LEU A 297 42.48 -17.56 22.83
CA LEU A 297 43.78 -16.95 22.46
C LEU A 297 43.67 -15.48 21.99
N TYR A 298 44.40 -14.56 22.65
CA TYR A 298 44.36 -13.11 22.38
C TYR A 298 45.44 -12.79 21.37
N ILE A 299 45.04 -12.42 20.16
CA ILE A 299 45.96 -11.93 19.13
C ILE A 299 45.58 -10.48 18.85
N VAL A 300 46.47 -9.56 19.22
CA VAL A 300 46.30 -8.12 18.99
C VAL A 300 47.50 -7.63 18.19
N SER A 301 47.28 -7.35 16.91
CA SER A 301 48.31 -6.85 15.99
C SER A 301 48.21 -5.34 15.85
N ILE A 302 49.23 -4.61 16.29
CA ILE A 302 49.23 -3.15 16.37
C ILE A 302 50.42 -2.60 15.60
N LYS A 303 50.18 -1.62 14.71
CA LYS A 303 51.25 -1.03 13.87
C LYS A 303 52.09 0.04 14.58
N GLN A 304 51.51 0.78 15.52
CA GLN A 304 52.17 1.93 16.15
C GLN A 304 52.38 1.76 17.65
N ASN A 305 51.32 1.88 18.46
CA ASN A 305 51.43 1.82 19.92
C ASN A 305 50.12 1.32 20.54
N ILE A 306 50.24 0.69 21.72
CA ILE A 306 49.11 0.37 22.60
C ILE A 306 49.22 1.19 23.88
N LYS A 307 48.09 1.75 24.31
CA LYS A 307 47.97 2.48 25.59
C LYS A 307 46.88 1.79 26.40
N VAL A 308 47.23 1.30 27.58
CA VAL A 308 46.28 0.79 28.56
C VAL A 308 46.33 1.71 29.77
N GLY A 309 45.22 2.36 30.09
CA GLY A 309 45.12 3.31 31.20
C GLY A 309 44.18 2.82 32.29
N TYR A 310 44.54 3.04 33.56
CA TYR A 310 43.69 2.80 34.71
C TYR A 310 43.88 3.91 35.75
N ARG A 311 42.83 4.68 36.03
CA ARG A 311 42.81 5.75 37.07
C ARG A 311 44.06 6.65 37.05
N GLY A 312 44.52 7.05 35.87
CA GLY A 312 45.70 7.91 35.69
C GLY A 312 47.05 7.16 35.60
N ALA A 313 47.11 5.89 35.98
CA ALA A 313 48.24 5.02 35.65
C ALA A 313 48.16 4.59 34.18
N LEU A 314 49.32 4.46 33.53
CA LEU A 314 49.38 4.20 32.11
C LEU A 314 50.50 3.21 31.78
N VAL A 315 50.12 2.13 31.08
CA VAL A 315 51.03 1.16 30.48
C VAL A 315 51.10 1.43 28.99
N ARG A 316 52.31 1.74 28.49
CA ARG A 316 52.62 1.79 27.06
C ARG A 316 53.53 0.63 26.71
N ILE A 317 53.20 -0.07 25.64
CA ILE A 317 54.07 -1.08 25.05
C ILE A 317 54.54 -0.53 23.70
N PHE A 318 55.86 -0.45 23.53
CA PHE A 318 56.50 -0.06 22.28
C PHE A 318 57.21 -1.28 21.70
N CYS A 319 57.22 -1.38 20.36
CA CYS A 319 58.01 -2.38 19.66
C CYS A 319 59.18 -1.64 18.99
N SER A 320 60.41 -1.83 19.48
CA SER A 320 61.60 -1.36 18.74
C SER A 320 61.83 -2.33 17.59
N GLY A 321 62.02 -1.81 16.37
CA GLY A 321 62.06 -2.57 15.10
C GLY A 321 63.20 -3.59 14.92
N SER A 322 63.75 -4.16 15.99
CA SER A 322 64.72 -5.25 15.96
C SER A 322 64.02 -6.62 15.96
N PRO A 323 64.41 -7.56 15.09
CA PRO A 323 63.80 -8.90 15.01
C PRO A 323 64.05 -9.79 16.23
N MET A 324 64.85 -9.35 17.20
CA MET A 324 64.96 -9.98 18.51
C MET A 324 64.04 -9.29 19.51
N THR A 325 63.14 -10.11 20.05
CA THR A 325 62.28 -9.96 21.22
C THR A 325 62.87 -9.02 22.29
N SER A 326 62.55 -7.73 22.24
CA SER A 326 62.70 -6.84 23.38
C SER A 326 61.33 -6.22 23.68
N LEU A 327 60.65 -6.79 24.69
CA LEU A 327 59.43 -6.23 25.23
C LEU A 327 59.82 -5.08 26.16
N CYS A 328 59.77 -3.84 25.67
CA CYS A 328 59.94 -2.67 26.53
C CYS A 328 58.57 -2.26 27.10
N VAL A 329 58.25 -2.74 28.30
CA VAL A 329 57.08 -2.26 29.07
C VAL A 329 57.54 -1.08 29.92
N ILE A 330 57.07 0.12 29.60
CA ILE A 330 57.30 1.29 30.46
C ILE A 330 56.00 1.59 31.19
N ALA A 331 55.96 1.29 32.48
CA ALA A 331 54.86 1.63 33.37
C ALA A 331 55.13 2.99 34.01
N TYR A 332 54.25 3.96 33.79
CA TYR A 332 54.30 5.24 34.48
C TYR A 332 53.22 5.25 35.56
N ALA A 333 53.64 5.30 36.82
CA ALA A 333 52.77 5.65 37.94
C ALA A 333 52.97 7.15 38.23
N LYS A 334 51.90 7.95 38.12
CA LYS A 334 51.87 9.25 38.78
C LYS A 334 51.63 8.98 40.27
N GLN A 335 52.59 9.36 41.12
CA GLN A 335 52.36 9.54 42.56
C GLN A 335 51.36 10.67 42.79
#